data_AF-A0AA38MPU2-F1
#
_entry.id   AF-A0AA38MPU2-F1
#
_cell.length_a   1.000
_cell.length_b   1.000
_cell.length_c   1.000
_cell.angle_alpha   90.00
_cell.angle_beta   90.00
_cell.angle_gamma   90.00
#
_symmetry.space_group_name_H-M   'P 1'
#
loop_
_entity.id
_entity.type
_entity.pdbx_description
1 polymer ?
#
loop_
_entity_poly.entity_id
_entity_poly.type
_entity_poly.pdbx_seq_one_letter_code
_entity_poly.pdbx_strand_id
1 'polypeptide(L)'
;MPPQSRTDYHQTVQSKSQPQLQRQYRWKFVWRNIFLYLLMHAGGLYGFYLMFGTTQWKTIFYSWLLLILGLLGTTAGSHRLWAHKSYKATLPLKMILVIFQTLSLQKYAYDWATDHRVHHKYVDTDADPHSSRRGLFFSHVGWLFLEREPEFVEKYNKMDFSDLHADKALMFQKKYYFVFFAPVVGILLPAAIPWHFWGETFENAFFISTMLRYCLCTNITFLINSYAHVYGTKPYDKNICPVEVPTLTILTGGEGWHNYHHTFPWDYRTGELGKYRFNLTTSFLDLMAAIGWAYDLKTVSKEMVLRRAKRTGDGSRELDEIMANSGHGHHDHDEQVWGWGDTDMTQDHRSYVDIHNRKYD
;
A
#
# COMPACT_ATOMS: atom_id res chain seq x y z
N MET A 1 -60.26 -24.96 -5.81
CA MET A 1 -60.23 -23.51 -6.12
C MET A 1 -58.95 -22.91 -5.54
N PRO A 2 -58.37 -21.88 -6.18
CA PRO A 2 -56.92 -21.65 -6.35
C PRO A 2 -56.28 -20.78 -5.24
N PRO A 3 -54.95 -20.53 -5.30
CA PRO A 3 -54.13 -19.98 -4.22
C PRO A 3 -53.94 -18.45 -4.31
N GLN A 4 -53.73 -17.80 -3.17
CA GLN A 4 -53.20 -16.43 -3.02
C GLN A 4 -52.52 -16.35 -1.65
N SER A 5 -51.38 -15.71 -1.39
CA SER A 5 -50.28 -15.15 -2.17
C SER A 5 -49.23 -14.77 -1.10
N ARG A 6 -47.95 -15.08 -1.32
CA ARG A 6 -46.84 -14.55 -0.50
C ARG A 6 -46.77 -13.04 -0.66
N THR A 7 -46.66 -12.29 0.43
CA THR A 7 -46.13 -10.92 0.44
C THR A 7 -45.27 -10.66 1.68
N ASP A 8 -43.97 -10.51 1.39
CA ASP A 8 -43.06 -9.45 1.87
C ASP A 8 -42.82 -9.24 3.37
N TYR A 9 -41.81 -9.96 3.87
CA TYR A 9 -40.94 -9.48 4.95
C TYR A 9 -39.81 -8.60 4.37
N HIS A 10 -40.08 -7.32 4.18
CA HIS A 10 -39.03 -6.30 4.07
C HIS A 10 -39.28 -5.20 5.11
N GLN A 11 -38.97 -5.51 6.37
CA GLN A 11 -38.64 -4.46 7.33
C GLN A 11 -37.16 -4.12 7.15
N THR A 12 -36.93 -3.09 6.34
CA THR A 12 -35.68 -2.34 6.30
C THR A 12 -35.39 -1.82 7.70
N VAL A 13 -34.38 -2.40 8.36
CA VAL A 13 -33.74 -1.80 9.52
C VAL A 13 -33.01 -0.56 9.03
N GLN A 14 -33.70 0.58 9.03
CA GLN A 14 -33.04 1.88 8.94
C GLN A 14 -32.19 2.04 10.20
N SER A 15 -30.89 1.78 10.09
CA SER A 15 -29.93 2.21 11.11
C SER A 15 -30.05 3.72 11.22
N LYS A 16 -30.40 4.23 12.40
CA LYS A 16 -30.36 5.66 12.70
C LYS A 16 -28.92 6.14 12.57
N SER A 17 -28.52 6.60 11.40
CA SER A 17 -27.30 7.37 11.22
C SER A 17 -27.52 8.71 11.95
N GLN A 18 -26.78 8.93 13.02
CA GLN A 18 -26.63 10.29 13.54
C GLN A 18 -26.09 11.16 12.40
N PRO A 19 -26.63 12.37 12.18
CA PRO A 19 -26.04 13.29 11.21
C PRO A 19 -24.63 13.62 11.70
N GLN A 20 -23.61 13.04 11.05
CA GLN A 20 -22.25 13.52 11.19
C GLN A 20 -22.26 14.99 10.78
N LEU A 21 -22.13 15.89 11.76
CA LEU A 21 -21.80 17.29 11.51
C LEU A 21 -20.64 17.29 10.52
N GLN A 22 -20.87 17.74 9.28
CA GLN A 22 -19.82 17.86 8.28
C GLN A 22 -18.76 18.81 8.84
N ARG A 23 -17.69 18.24 9.40
CA ARG A 23 -16.56 19.01 9.91
C ARG A 23 -16.04 19.86 8.76
N GLN A 24 -16.01 21.18 8.97
CA GLN A 24 -15.54 22.10 7.94
C GLN A 24 -14.01 22.10 7.94
N TYR A 25 -13.41 21.38 7.00
CA TYR A 25 -11.96 21.37 6.82
C TYR A 25 -11.45 22.77 6.46
N ARG A 26 -10.33 23.20 7.04
CA ARG A 26 -9.65 24.44 6.66
C ARG A 26 -8.56 24.13 5.64
N TRP A 27 -8.70 24.69 4.44
CA TRP A 27 -7.83 24.35 3.32
C TRP A 27 -6.61 25.25 3.35
N LYS A 28 -5.50 24.73 3.87
CA LYS A 28 -4.21 25.41 3.86
C LYS A 28 -3.31 24.77 2.81
N PHE A 29 -3.14 25.45 1.68
CA PHE A 29 -2.45 24.89 0.54
C PHE A 29 -0.92 24.92 0.69
N VAL A 30 -0.29 23.81 0.31
CA VAL A 30 1.16 23.67 0.16
C VAL A 30 1.50 23.87 -1.33
N TRP A 31 1.58 25.13 -1.76
CA TRP A 31 1.75 25.52 -3.17
C TRP A 31 2.96 24.89 -3.85
N ARG A 32 4.07 24.70 -3.12
CA ARG A 32 5.25 24.00 -3.63
C ARG A 32 4.89 22.59 -4.12
N ASN A 33 4.11 21.84 -3.34
CA ASN A 33 3.75 20.48 -3.71
C ASN A 33 2.82 20.49 -4.92
N ILE A 34 1.82 21.38 -4.94
CA ILE A 34 0.93 21.54 -6.10
C ILE A 34 1.74 21.78 -7.38
N PHE A 35 2.67 22.73 -7.35
CA PHE A 35 3.53 23.05 -8.48
C PHE A 35 4.38 21.84 -8.93
N LEU A 36 5.03 21.15 -8.01
CA LEU A 36 5.87 19.99 -8.33
C LEU A 36 5.07 18.83 -8.92
N TYR A 37 3.87 18.55 -8.39
CA TYR A 37 3.00 17.52 -8.94
C TYR A 37 2.42 17.93 -10.30
N LEU A 38 2.09 19.19 -10.52
CA LEU A 38 1.70 19.68 -11.87
C LEU A 38 2.85 19.50 -12.87
N LEU A 39 4.08 19.86 -12.48
CA LEU A 39 5.26 19.67 -13.33
C LEU A 39 5.51 18.18 -13.64
N MET A 40 5.39 17.31 -12.62
CA MET A 40 5.48 15.86 -12.80
C MET A 40 4.46 15.36 -13.82
N HIS A 41 3.19 15.75 -13.69
CA HIS A 41 2.14 15.28 -14.59
C HIS A 41 2.30 15.85 -16.01
N ALA A 42 2.64 17.14 -16.14
CA ALA A 42 2.89 17.76 -17.44
C ALA A 42 4.08 17.09 -18.17
N GLY A 43 5.19 16.87 -17.45
CA GLY A 43 6.34 16.15 -17.99
C GLY A 43 6.03 14.68 -18.28
N GLY A 44 5.21 14.03 -17.46
CA GLY A 44 4.75 12.66 -17.70
C GLY A 44 3.88 12.55 -18.96
N LEU A 45 2.93 13.48 -19.16
CA LEU A 45 2.12 13.54 -20.37
C LEU A 45 2.97 13.81 -21.62
N TYR A 46 3.96 14.69 -21.50
CA TYR A 46 4.90 14.92 -22.59
C TYR A 46 5.74 13.67 -22.91
N GLY A 47 6.25 12.98 -21.87
CA GLY A 47 6.90 11.69 -22.03
C GLY A 47 5.99 10.66 -22.70
N PHE A 48 4.72 10.58 -22.30
CA PHE A 48 3.76 9.67 -22.93
C PHE A 48 3.58 9.98 -24.43
N TYR A 49 3.55 11.25 -24.82
CA TYR A 49 3.56 11.66 -26.22
C TYR A 49 4.84 11.21 -26.95
N LEU A 50 6.03 11.47 -26.38
CA LEU A 50 7.32 11.08 -26.96
C LEU A 50 7.47 9.56 -27.16
N MET A 51 6.79 8.77 -26.31
CA MET A 51 6.82 7.30 -26.36
C MET A 51 6.32 6.74 -27.70
N PHE A 52 5.38 7.42 -28.37
CA PHE A 52 4.83 6.99 -29.66
C PHE A 52 5.54 7.58 -30.88
N GLY A 53 6.53 8.46 -30.66
CA GLY A 53 7.24 9.15 -31.72
C GLY A 53 8.71 8.73 -31.79
N THR A 54 9.56 9.50 -31.11
CA THR A 54 11.01 9.49 -31.29
C THR A 54 11.75 8.58 -30.31
N THR A 55 11.07 8.01 -29.32
CA THR A 55 11.69 7.22 -28.26
C THR A 55 12.10 5.84 -28.76
N GLN A 56 13.33 5.42 -28.47
CA GLN A 56 13.78 4.06 -28.77
C GLN A 56 13.08 3.04 -27.88
N TRP A 57 12.70 1.89 -28.44
CA TRP A 57 12.05 0.80 -27.70
C TRP A 57 12.87 0.31 -26.48
N LYS A 58 14.21 0.40 -26.54
CA LYS A 58 15.10 0.08 -25.41
C LYS A 58 14.85 0.99 -24.21
N THR A 59 14.65 2.29 -24.45
CA THR A 59 14.35 3.28 -23.42
C THR A 59 12.98 3.02 -22.79
N ILE A 60 12.00 2.64 -23.61
CA ILE A 60 10.66 2.28 -23.13
C ILE A 60 10.75 1.05 -22.22
N PHE A 61 11.38 -0.03 -22.68
CA PHE A 61 11.56 -1.25 -21.89
C PHE A 61 12.33 -1.00 -20.59
N TYR A 62 13.41 -0.21 -20.66
CA TYR A 62 14.19 0.20 -19.50
C TYR A 62 13.34 1.00 -18.49
N SER A 63 12.54 1.96 -18.94
CA SER A 63 11.65 2.73 -18.06
C SER A 63 10.59 1.85 -17.40
N TRP A 64 10.01 0.88 -18.13
CA TRP A 64 9.10 -0.12 -17.57
C TRP A 64 9.77 -1.00 -16.51
N LEU A 65 11.01 -1.43 -16.73
CA LEU A 65 11.78 -2.16 -15.72
C LEU A 65 11.96 -1.30 -14.47
N LEU A 66 12.41 -0.05 -14.61
CA LEU A 66 12.57 0.87 -13.46
C LEU A 66 11.25 1.12 -12.73
N LEU A 67 10.12 1.20 -13.45
CA LEU A 67 8.80 1.32 -12.84
C LEU A 67 8.50 0.11 -11.95
N ILE A 68 8.71 -1.12 -12.45
CA ILE A 68 8.50 -2.35 -11.69
C ILE A 68 9.40 -2.40 -10.45
N LEU A 69 10.68 -2.04 -10.60
CA LEU A 69 11.62 -1.97 -9.48
C LEU A 69 11.17 -0.92 -8.45
N GLY A 70 10.70 0.23 -8.91
CA GLY A 70 10.11 1.29 -8.07
C GLY A 70 8.92 0.79 -7.25
N LEU A 71 7.99 0.10 -7.91
CA LEU A 71 6.83 -0.51 -7.25
C LEU A 71 7.27 -1.55 -6.22
N LEU A 72 8.20 -2.46 -6.56
CA LEU A 72 8.77 -3.43 -5.61
C LEU A 72 9.43 -2.75 -4.40
N GLY A 73 10.11 -1.63 -4.60
CA GLY A 73 10.69 -0.85 -3.51
C GLY A 73 9.65 -0.32 -2.54
N THR A 74 8.51 0.15 -3.06
CA THR A 74 7.37 0.58 -2.24
C THR A 74 6.70 -0.61 -1.55
N THR A 75 6.38 -1.68 -2.27
CA THR A 75 5.58 -2.80 -1.76
C THR A 75 6.40 -3.77 -0.88
N ALA A 76 7.54 -4.28 -1.35
CA ALA A 76 8.39 -5.15 -0.55
C ALA A 76 9.11 -4.36 0.56
N GLY A 77 9.58 -3.15 0.25
CA GLY A 77 10.34 -2.30 1.17
C GLY A 77 9.46 -1.48 2.10
N SER A 78 9.02 -0.30 1.66
CA SER A 78 8.30 0.67 2.52
C SER A 78 7.11 0.04 3.24
N HIS A 79 6.34 -0.76 2.52
CA HIS A 79 5.09 -1.34 2.97
C HIS A 79 5.30 -2.59 3.83
N ARG A 80 5.65 -3.72 3.22
CA ARG A 80 5.68 -5.02 3.91
C ARG A 80 6.82 -5.13 4.94
N LEU A 81 8.02 -4.64 4.61
CA LEU A 81 9.18 -4.71 5.50
C LEU A 81 9.13 -3.65 6.61
N TRP A 82 9.09 -2.37 6.24
CA TRP A 82 9.27 -1.28 7.20
C TRP A 82 7.96 -0.86 7.87
N ALA A 83 6.87 -0.66 7.13
CA ALA A 83 5.60 -0.28 7.74
C ALA A 83 5.00 -1.42 8.58
N HIS A 84 4.94 -2.64 8.04
CA HIS A 84 4.20 -3.75 8.66
C HIS A 84 5.04 -4.80 9.39
N LYS A 85 6.36 -4.85 9.16
CA LYS A 85 7.26 -5.87 9.73
C LYS A 85 6.78 -7.31 9.47
N SER A 86 6.16 -7.54 8.31
CA SER A 86 5.61 -8.84 7.95
C SER A 86 6.69 -9.88 7.62
N TYR A 87 7.93 -9.44 7.38
CA TYR A 87 9.11 -10.28 7.27
C TYR A 87 10.36 -9.54 7.77
N LYS A 88 11.49 -10.25 7.85
CA LYS A 88 12.81 -9.69 8.12
C LYS A 88 13.72 -9.83 6.91
N ALA A 89 14.60 -8.86 6.72
CA ALA A 89 15.53 -8.81 5.60
C ALA A 89 16.98 -8.70 6.08
N THR A 90 17.89 -9.32 5.33
CA THR A 90 19.34 -9.12 5.47
C THR A 90 19.75 -7.73 4.97
N LEU A 91 20.94 -7.25 5.35
CA LEU A 91 21.43 -5.93 4.92
C LEU A 91 21.50 -5.78 3.38
N PRO A 92 21.99 -6.76 2.58
CA PRO A 92 21.98 -6.65 1.13
C PRO A 92 20.59 -6.39 0.55
N LEU A 93 19.59 -7.15 0.99
CA LEU A 93 18.20 -6.94 0.55
C LEU A 93 17.67 -5.57 0.98
N LYS A 94 17.93 -5.13 2.21
CA LYS A 94 17.54 -3.78 2.68
C LYS A 94 18.12 -2.68 1.79
N MET A 95 19.39 -2.79 1.40
CA MET A 95 20.04 -1.81 0.52
C MET A 95 19.46 -1.82 -0.90
N ILE A 96 19.14 -2.99 -1.45
CA ILE A 96 18.45 -3.11 -2.74
C ILE A 96 17.07 -2.43 -2.66
N LEU A 97 16.31 -2.71 -1.60
CA LEU A 97 14.99 -2.12 -1.40
C LEU A 97 15.05 -0.59 -1.20
N VAL A 98 16.10 -0.06 -0.57
CA VAL A 98 16.35 1.39 -0.51
C VAL A 98 16.55 1.99 -1.91
N ILE A 99 17.33 1.34 -2.78
CA ILE A 99 17.55 1.80 -4.16
C ILE A 99 16.24 1.74 -4.94
N PHE A 100 15.55 0.61 -4.87
CA PHE A 100 14.27 0.40 -5.54
C PHE A 100 13.22 1.42 -5.08
N GLN A 101 13.09 1.64 -3.78
CA GLN A 101 12.14 2.61 -3.24
C GLN A 101 12.46 4.02 -3.72
N THR A 102 13.74 4.37 -3.85
CA THR A 102 14.16 5.67 -4.37
C THR A 102 13.66 5.91 -5.81
N LEU A 103 13.53 4.86 -6.63
CA LEU A 103 12.98 4.96 -7.99
C LEU A 103 11.49 5.37 -8.00
N SER A 104 10.76 5.09 -6.91
CA SER A 104 9.36 5.55 -6.75
C SER A 104 9.25 7.07 -6.59
N LEU A 105 10.31 7.72 -6.08
CA LEU A 105 10.36 9.15 -5.74
C LEU A 105 9.27 9.64 -4.76
N GLN A 106 8.64 8.72 -4.01
CA GLN A 106 7.58 9.04 -3.03
C GLN A 106 8.12 9.44 -1.66
N LYS A 107 9.16 10.28 -1.64
CA LYS A 107 9.99 10.59 -0.46
C LYS A 107 10.77 9.34 0.02
N TYR A 108 11.63 9.50 1.02
CA TYR A 108 12.40 8.38 1.59
C TYR A 108 11.49 7.43 2.38
N ALA A 109 11.87 6.15 2.43
CA ALA A 109 11.05 5.06 2.94
C ALA A 109 10.64 5.22 4.41
N TYR A 110 11.43 5.92 5.24
CA TYR A 110 11.08 6.17 6.63
C TYR A 110 9.76 6.94 6.75
N ASP A 111 9.63 8.07 6.04
CA ASP A 111 8.44 8.92 6.16
C ASP A 111 7.21 8.20 5.57
N TRP A 112 7.42 7.48 4.48
CA TRP A 112 6.40 6.61 3.88
C TRP A 112 5.89 5.59 4.90
N ALA A 113 6.79 4.86 5.56
CA ALA A 113 6.41 3.85 6.55
C ALA A 113 5.72 4.45 7.77
N THR A 114 6.16 5.61 8.27
CA THR A 114 5.49 6.25 9.41
C THR A 114 4.09 6.74 9.06
N ASP A 115 3.91 7.36 7.89
CA ASP A 115 2.58 7.79 7.43
C ASP A 115 1.65 6.59 7.25
N HIS A 116 2.16 5.50 6.68
CA HIS A 116 1.39 4.28 6.44
C HIS A 116 0.97 3.59 7.74
N ARG A 117 1.82 3.60 8.77
CA ARG A 117 1.44 3.10 10.10
C ARG A 117 0.31 3.90 10.71
N VAL A 118 0.36 5.24 10.62
CA VAL A 118 -0.73 6.11 11.07
C VAL A 118 -2.01 5.85 10.27
N HIS A 119 -1.89 5.70 8.95
CA HIS A 119 -3.00 5.35 8.08
C HIS A 119 -3.70 4.07 8.53
N HIS A 120 -2.98 2.97 8.78
CA HIS A 120 -3.61 1.75 9.29
C HIS A 120 -4.23 1.94 10.66
N LYS A 121 -3.51 2.60 11.58
CA LYS A 121 -3.95 2.74 12.97
C LYS A 121 -5.22 3.58 13.11
N TYR A 122 -5.37 4.57 12.24
CA TYR A 122 -6.44 5.55 12.31
C TYR A 122 -7.21 5.67 11.00
N VAL A 123 -7.32 4.56 10.26
CA VAL A 123 -7.89 4.48 8.91
C VAL A 123 -9.23 5.20 8.82
N ASP A 124 -9.36 6.06 7.81
CA ASP A 124 -10.58 6.82 7.53
C ASP A 124 -11.09 7.72 8.68
N THR A 125 -10.19 8.12 9.59
CA THR A 125 -10.40 9.22 10.54
C THR A 125 -9.72 10.51 10.06
N ASP A 126 -9.80 11.59 10.84
CA ASP A 126 -9.06 12.82 10.55
C ASP A 126 -7.55 12.71 10.85
N ALA A 127 -7.14 11.66 11.57
CA ALA A 127 -5.74 11.32 11.74
C ALA A 127 -5.17 10.48 10.59
N ASP A 128 -6.00 9.99 9.67
CA ASP A 128 -5.52 9.30 8.46
C ASP A 128 -4.94 10.33 7.47
N PRO A 129 -3.66 10.21 7.07
CA PRO A 129 -3.04 11.14 6.13
C PRO A 129 -3.77 11.27 4.79
N HIS A 130 -4.46 10.22 4.33
CA HIS A 130 -5.15 10.19 3.03
C HIS A 130 -6.55 9.57 3.15
N SER A 131 -7.26 9.90 4.23
CA SER A 131 -8.63 9.49 4.53
C SER A 131 -9.55 9.51 3.31
N SER A 132 -10.11 8.35 2.94
CA SER A 132 -11.01 8.21 1.79
C SER A 132 -12.36 8.92 2.01
N ARG A 133 -12.73 9.18 3.29
CA ARG A 133 -13.93 9.96 3.66
C ARG A 133 -13.90 11.41 3.17
N ARG A 134 -12.72 11.94 2.84
CA ARG A 134 -12.54 13.28 2.26
C ARG A 134 -12.70 13.29 0.74
N GLY A 135 -13.03 12.15 0.14
CA GLY A 135 -13.33 11.99 -1.28
C GLY A 135 -12.12 11.52 -2.09
N LEU A 136 -12.42 10.94 -3.26
CA LEU A 136 -11.44 10.29 -4.14
C LEU A 136 -10.25 11.19 -4.51
N PHE A 137 -10.50 12.47 -4.81
CA PHE A 137 -9.41 13.38 -5.18
C PHE A 137 -8.46 13.62 -4.00
N PHE A 138 -9.01 13.77 -2.78
CA PHE A 138 -8.20 13.97 -1.59
C PHE A 138 -7.34 12.75 -1.31
N SER A 139 -7.93 11.56 -1.23
CA SER A 139 -7.18 10.33 -0.94
C SER A 139 -6.21 9.93 -2.05
N HIS A 140 -6.49 10.29 -3.30
CA HIS A 140 -5.57 10.05 -4.41
C HIS A 140 -4.36 10.98 -4.36
N VAL A 141 -4.55 12.31 -4.38
CA VAL A 141 -3.42 13.26 -4.46
C VAL A 141 -3.60 14.52 -3.64
N GLY A 142 -4.85 14.93 -3.36
CA GLY A 142 -5.15 16.19 -2.68
C GLY A 142 -4.58 16.28 -1.27
N TRP A 143 -4.37 15.14 -0.60
CA TRP A 143 -3.73 15.08 0.72
C TRP A 143 -2.30 15.65 0.74
N LEU A 144 -1.61 15.66 -0.39
CA LEU A 144 -0.26 16.24 -0.53
C LEU A 144 -0.29 17.74 -0.80
N PHE A 145 -1.44 18.29 -1.15
CA PHE A 145 -1.63 19.70 -1.48
C PHE A 145 -2.04 20.53 -0.27
N LEU A 146 -2.35 19.89 0.85
CA LEU A 146 -2.80 20.54 2.08
C LEU A 146 -1.80 20.29 3.22
N GLU A 147 -1.76 21.21 4.17
CA GLU A 147 -1.12 20.95 5.46
C GLU A 147 -1.81 19.76 6.15
N ARG A 148 -1.04 19.03 6.96
CA ARG A 148 -1.56 17.91 7.76
C ARG A 148 -2.59 18.41 8.77
N GLU A 149 -3.63 17.63 8.98
CA GLU A 149 -4.62 17.92 10.03
C GLU A 149 -3.95 17.89 11.42
N PRO A 150 -4.38 18.73 12.37
CA PRO A 150 -3.85 18.71 13.74
C PRO A 150 -3.95 17.34 14.41
N GLU A 151 -5.02 16.60 14.11
CA GLU A 151 -5.26 15.27 14.65
C GLU A 151 -4.25 14.24 14.14
N PHE A 152 -3.86 14.31 12.86
CA PHE A 152 -2.75 13.53 12.33
C PHE A 152 -1.47 13.80 13.13
N VAL A 153 -1.12 15.06 13.36
CA VAL A 153 0.11 15.43 14.10
C VAL A 153 0.08 14.89 15.53
N GLU A 154 -1.06 15.02 16.21
CA GLU A 154 -1.24 14.50 17.58
C GLU A 154 -1.06 12.98 17.63
N LYS A 155 -1.73 12.23 16.74
CA LYS A 155 -1.67 10.77 16.71
C LYS A 155 -0.31 10.25 16.23
N TYR A 156 0.30 10.92 15.26
CA TYR A 156 1.65 10.61 14.79
C TYR A 156 2.67 10.69 15.93
N ASN A 157 2.62 11.72 16.77
CA ASN A 157 3.54 11.89 17.88
C ASN A 157 3.36 10.86 19.02
N LYS A 158 2.23 10.12 19.04
CA LYS A 158 1.96 9.04 19.99
C LYS A 158 2.40 7.67 19.48
N MET A 159 2.76 7.56 18.21
CA MET A 159 3.20 6.30 17.61
C MET A 159 4.66 5.97 17.96
N ASP A 160 4.94 4.68 18.14
CA ASP A 160 6.30 4.18 18.26
C ASP A 160 6.91 3.89 16.89
N PHE A 161 8.03 4.57 16.61
CA PHE A 161 8.84 4.41 15.40
C PHE A 161 10.30 4.04 15.72
N SER A 162 10.58 3.58 16.95
CA SER A 162 11.92 3.27 17.43
C SER A 162 12.63 2.20 16.58
N ASP A 163 11.87 1.23 16.07
CA ASP A 163 12.37 0.18 15.19
C ASP A 163 12.83 0.73 13.82
N LEU A 164 12.11 1.71 13.27
CA LEU A 164 12.50 2.41 12.04
C LEU A 164 13.75 3.26 12.24
N HIS A 165 13.88 3.91 13.42
CA HIS A 165 15.09 4.67 13.78
C HIS A 165 16.31 3.77 13.95
N ALA A 166 16.11 2.54 14.44
CA ALA A 166 17.19 1.57 14.62
C ALA A 166 17.67 0.95 13.30
N ASP A 167 16.88 1.01 12.22
CA ASP A 167 17.26 0.48 10.91
C ASP A 167 18.28 1.40 10.22
N LYS A 168 19.55 0.98 10.24
CA LYS A 168 20.67 1.74 9.66
C LYS A 168 20.53 1.98 8.16
N ALA A 169 19.98 1.05 7.40
CA ALA A 169 19.82 1.20 5.94
C ALA A 169 18.75 2.26 5.63
N LEU A 170 17.64 2.21 6.37
CA LEU A 170 16.55 3.17 6.27
C LEU A 170 17.00 4.59 6.65
N MET A 171 17.71 4.72 7.77
CA MET A 171 18.22 6.01 8.24
C MET A 171 19.34 6.56 7.34
N PHE A 172 20.14 5.69 6.73
CA PHE A 172 21.11 6.09 5.69
C PHE A 172 20.39 6.71 4.49
N GLN A 173 19.33 6.07 3.98
CA GLN A 173 18.53 6.65 2.90
C GLN A 173 17.97 8.01 3.31
N LYS A 174 17.30 8.11 4.47
CA LYS A 174 16.70 9.36 4.96
C LYS A 174 17.72 10.50 5.02
N LYS A 175 18.92 10.23 5.57
CA LYS A 175 19.98 11.24 5.72
C LYS A 175 20.45 11.80 4.37
N TYR A 176 20.58 10.96 3.36
CA TYR A 176 21.14 11.35 2.05
C TYR A 176 20.08 11.48 0.95
N TYR A 177 18.78 11.47 1.30
CA TYR A 177 17.72 11.38 0.30
C TYR A 177 17.74 12.52 -0.70
N PHE A 178 17.69 13.76 -0.21
CA PHE A 178 17.60 14.95 -1.06
C PHE A 178 18.92 15.35 -1.71
N VAL A 179 20.06 14.88 -1.18
CA VAL A 179 21.39 15.25 -1.69
C VAL A 179 21.92 14.21 -2.69
N PHE A 180 21.57 12.93 -2.50
CA PHE A 180 22.09 11.83 -3.31
C PHE A 180 20.99 10.95 -3.90
N PHE A 181 20.19 10.27 -3.08
CA PHE A 181 19.28 9.23 -3.58
C PHE A 181 18.26 9.76 -4.60
N ALA A 182 17.45 10.77 -4.24
CA ALA A 182 16.45 11.32 -5.15
C ALA A 182 17.09 11.93 -6.43
N PRO A 183 18.04 12.89 -6.35
CA PRO A 183 18.60 13.50 -7.54
C PRO A 183 19.44 12.53 -8.37
N VAL A 184 20.29 11.70 -7.76
CA VAL A 184 21.20 10.81 -8.52
C VAL A 184 20.50 9.52 -8.93
N VAL A 185 19.97 8.76 -7.97
CA VAL A 185 19.40 7.43 -8.23
C VAL A 185 17.99 7.52 -8.82
N GLY A 186 17.17 8.46 -8.34
CA GLY A 186 15.78 8.61 -8.79
C GLY A 186 15.61 9.38 -10.10
N ILE A 187 16.53 10.29 -10.43
CA ILE A 187 16.39 11.25 -11.55
C ILE A 187 17.54 11.14 -12.56
N LEU A 188 18.79 11.40 -12.16
CA LEU A 188 19.90 11.51 -13.11
C LEU A 188 20.30 10.16 -13.72
N LEU A 189 20.48 9.11 -12.92
CA LEU A 189 20.86 7.79 -13.44
C LEU A 189 19.80 7.21 -14.40
N PRO A 190 18.49 7.28 -14.10
CA PRO A 190 17.45 6.89 -15.05
C PRO A 190 17.52 7.60 -16.41
N ALA A 191 17.86 8.89 -16.45
CA ALA A 191 18.03 9.62 -17.72
C ALA A 191 19.40 9.36 -18.39
N ALA A 192 20.47 9.24 -17.60
CA ALA A 192 21.83 9.13 -18.11
C ALA A 192 22.11 7.77 -18.77
N ILE A 193 21.51 6.68 -18.26
CA ILE A 193 21.75 5.34 -18.79
C ILE A 193 21.30 5.22 -20.25
N PRO A 194 20.04 5.55 -20.63
CA PRO A 194 19.62 5.51 -22.03
C PRO A 194 20.42 6.44 -22.93
N TRP A 195 20.72 7.63 -22.43
CA TRP A 195 21.47 8.64 -23.16
C TRP A 195 22.88 8.16 -23.53
N HIS A 196 23.59 7.53 -22.58
CA HIS A 196 24.97 7.13 -22.78
C HIS A 196 25.14 5.76 -23.44
N PHE A 197 24.33 4.76 -23.07
CA PHE A 197 24.60 3.36 -23.46
C PHE A 197 23.96 2.93 -24.78
N TRP A 198 22.88 3.58 -25.22
CA TRP A 198 22.25 3.27 -26.51
C TRP A 198 21.86 4.51 -27.32
N GLY A 199 22.41 5.67 -26.96
CA GLY A 199 22.33 6.89 -27.76
C GLY A 199 20.91 7.46 -27.88
N GLU A 200 20.07 7.27 -26.86
CA GLU A 200 18.79 7.98 -26.77
C GLU A 200 19.02 9.49 -26.64
N THR A 201 18.10 10.34 -27.11
CA THR A 201 18.21 11.78 -26.82
C THR A 201 18.04 12.02 -25.33
N PHE A 202 18.76 13.00 -24.77
CA PHE A 202 18.61 13.31 -23.34
C PHE A 202 17.17 13.69 -22.97
N GLU A 203 16.47 14.39 -23.87
CA GLU A 203 15.05 14.73 -23.73
C GLU A 203 14.16 13.48 -23.57
N ASN A 204 14.23 12.54 -24.52
CA ASN A 204 13.47 11.30 -24.45
C ASN A 204 13.83 10.51 -23.19
N ALA A 205 15.13 10.36 -22.90
CA ALA A 205 15.60 9.63 -21.74
C ALA A 205 15.07 10.23 -20.43
N PHE A 206 15.10 11.56 -20.28
CA PHE A 206 14.61 12.27 -19.11
C PHE A 206 13.09 12.15 -18.98
N PHE A 207 12.33 12.50 -20.02
CA PHE A 207 10.87 12.51 -19.92
C PHE A 207 10.25 11.10 -19.82
N ILE A 208 10.86 10.08 -20.44
CA ILE A 208 10.38 8.69 -20.37
C ILE A 208 10.85 8.00 -19.10
N SER A 209 12.17 7.98 -18.86
CA SER A 209 12.75 7.16 -17.78
C SER A 209 12.67 7.83 -16.41
N THR A 210 12.39 9.13 -16.36
CA THR A 210 12.19 9.88 -15.11
C THR A 210 10.75 10.37 -14.97
N MET A 211 10.29 11.30 -15.81
CA MET A 211 9.03 12.00 -15.58
C MET A 211 7.79 11.11 -15.76
N LEU A 212 7.68 10.39 -16.88
CA LEU A 212 6.59 9.44 -17.13
C LEU A 212 6.64 8.29 -16.12
N ARG A 213 7.80 7.70 -15.88
CA ARG A 213 7.99 6.65 -14.85
C ARG A 213 7.51 7.12 -13.48
N TYR A 214 7.94 8.30 -13.03
CA TYR A 214 7.56 8.87 -11.74
C TYR A 214 6.05 9.13 -11.67
N CYS A 215 5.48 9.71 -12.73
CA CYS A 215 4.05 9.96 -12.85
C CYS A 215 3.24 8.65 -12.74
N LEU A 216 3.61 7.61 -13.50
CA LEU A 216 2.97 6.30 -13.47
C LEU A 216 3.10 5.65 -12.10
N CYS A 217 4.32 5.58 -11.54
CA CYS A 217 4.56 4.95 -10.24
C CYS A 217 3.73 5.59 -9.12
N THR A 218 3.64 6.92 -9.13
CA THR A 218 2.87 7.70 -8.18
C THR A 218 1.38 7.42 -8.30
N ASN A 219 0.81 7.52 -9.51
CA ASN A 219 -0.62 7.29 -9.73
C ASN A 219 -1.01 5.83 -9.44
N ILE A 220 -0.18 4.86 -9.83
CA ILE A 220 -0.38 3.44 -9.51
C ILE A 220 -0.47 3.23 -7.99
N THR A 221 0.44 3.84 -7.23
CA THR A 221 0.42 3.72 -5.77
C THR A 221 -0.82 4.40 -5.18
N PHE A 222 -1.16 5.59 -5.66
CA PHE A 222 -2.30 6.35 -5.16
C PHE A 222 -3.67 5.77 -5.52
N LEU A 223 -3.74 4.86 -6.51
CA LEU A 223 -4.96 4.08 -6.75
C LEU A 223 -5.30 3.18 -5.56
N ILE A 224 -4.31 2.72 -4.78
CA ILE A 224 -4.56 1.95 -3.57
C ILE A 224 -5.24 2.83 -2.52
N ASN A 225 -4.68 4.01 -2.23
CA ASN A 225 -5.24 4.94 -1.25
C ASN A 225 -6.66 5.44 -1.63
N SER A 226 -6.96 5.53 -2.94
CA SER A 226 -8.25 6.06 -3.41
C SER A 226 -9.21 4.97 -3.86
N TYR A 227 -8.96 4.34 -4.99
CA TYR A 227 -9.88 3.40 -5.61
C TYR A 227 -10.09 2.17 -4.72
N ALA A 228 -9.02 1.64 -4.11
CA ALA A 228 -9.08 0.48 -3.22
C ALA A 228 -9.64 0.78 -1.80
N HIS A 229 -10.16 1.99 -1.56
CA HIS A 229 -10.98 2.32 -0.38
C HIS A 229 -12.46 2.56 -0.71
N VAL A 230 -12.83 2.62 -2.00
CA VAL A 230 -14.17 3.07 -2.41
C VAL A 230 -14.91 2.05 -3.28
N TYR A 231 -14.22 1.39 -4.22
CA TYR A 231 -14.87 0.59 -5.26
C TYR A 231 -14.35 -0.85 -5.30
N GLY A 232 -15.05 -1.78 -4.66
CA GLY A 232 -14.70 -3.21 -4.63
C GLY A 232 -15.53 -3.99 -3.60
N THR A 233 -15.13 -5.22 -3.30
CA THR A 233 -15.82 -6.08 -2.32
C THR A 233 -15.13 -6.08 -0.95
N LYS A 234 -15.80 -6.55 0.10
CA LYS A 234 -15.27 -6.60 1.47
C LYS A 234 -15.45 -7.99 2.12
N PRO A 235 -14.81 -9.03 1.56
CA PRO A 235 -14.99 -10.41 1.99
C PRO A 235 -14.52 -10.72 3.41
N TYR A 236 -13.66 -9.88 4.01
CA TYR A 236 -13.08 -10.13 5.34
C TYR A 236 -13.66 -9.21 6.41
N ASP A 237 -13.81 -7.93 6.10
CA ASP A 237 -14.42 -6.97 7.03
C ASP A 237 -15.17 -5.86 6.28
N LYS A 238 -16.50 -5.87 6.38
CA LYS A 238 -17.38 -4.87 5.78
C LYS A 238 -17.43 -3.55 6.54
N ASN A 239 -16.91 -3.51 7.77
CA ASN A 239 -16.98 -2.35 8.67
C ASN A 239 -15.83 -1.35 8.45
N ILE A 240 -14.79 -1.74 7.71
CA ILE A 240 -13.69 -0.86 7.27
C ILE A 240 -13.95 -0.37 5.83
N CYS A 241 -13.34 0.74 5.40
CA CYS A 241 -13.49 1.18 4.00
C CYS A 241 -12.67 0.41 2.96
N PRO A 242 -11.43 -0.07 3.21
CA PRO A 242 -10.63 -0.85 2.27
C PRO A 242 -11.41 -1.98 1.59
N VAL A 243 -11.21 -2.13 0.29
CA VAL A 243 -11.92 -3.09 -0.57
C VAL A 243 -10.95 -3.97 -1.37
N GLU A 244 -11.44 -5.10 -1.81
CA GLU A 244 -10.78 -5.98 -2.75
C GLU A 244 -11.02 -5.52 -4.19
N VAL A 245 -9.93 -5.34 -4.93
CA VAL A 245 -9.95 -4.98 -6.35
C VAL A 245 -8.99 -5.89 -7.11
N PRO A 246 -9.42 -7.10 -7.51
CA PRO A 246 -8.54 -8.10 -8.13
C PRO A 246 -7.78 -7.57 -9.35
N THR A 247 -8.40 -6.71 -10.16
CA THR A 247 -7.80 -6.09 -11.36
C THR A 247 -6.65 -5.15 -11.04
N LEU A 248 -6.65 -4.47 -9.88
CA LEU A 248 -5.55 -3.61 -9.46
C LEU A 248 -4.32 -4.39 -9.01
N THR A 249 -4.45 -5.67 -8.66
CA THR A 249 -3.34 -6.51 -8.20
C THR A 249 -2.19 -6.55 -9.21
N ILE A 250 -2.50 -6.67 -10.50
CA ILE A 250 -1.49 -6.73 -11.58
C ILE A 250 -0.75 -5.39 -11.68
N LEU A 251 -1.49 -4.29 -11.65
CA LEU A 251 -0.93 -2.95 -11.82
C LEU A 251 -0.08 -2.53 -10.62
N THR A 252 -0.48 -2.92 -9.42
CA THR A 252 0.14 -2.50 -8.15
C THR A 252 1.15 -3.53 -7.60
N GLY A 253 1.42 -4.60 -8.36
CA GLY A 253 2.39 -5.62 -7.97
C GLY A 253 1.95 -6.48 -6.78
N GLY A 254 0.66 -6.54 -6.47
CA GLY A 254 0.12 -7.37 -5.38
C GLY A 254 -0.82 -6.68 -4.39
N GLU A 255 -0.92 -5.34 -4.43
CA GLU A 255 -1.59 -4.57 -3.37
C GLU A 255 -3.10 -4.36 -3.57
N GLY A 256 -3.68 -4.96 -4.61
CA GLY A 256 -5.12 -4.87 -4.89
C GLY A 256 -6.01 -5.58 -3.87
N TRP A 257 -5.43 -6.42 -2.99
CA TRP A 257 -6.19 -7.15 -1.96
C TRP A 257 -6.33 -6.37 -0.66
N HIS A 258 -6.92 -5.17 -0.75
CA HIS A 258 -6.78 -4.16 0.29
C HIS A 258 -7.67 -4.40 1.52
N ASN A 259 -8.84 -5.02 1.36
CA ASN A 259 -9.68 -5.43 2.49
C ASN A 259 -8.97 -6.48 3.34
N TYR A 260 -8.35 -7.49 2.71
CA TYR A 260 -7.53 -8.49 3.39
C TYR A 260 -6.36 -7.83 4.10
N HIS A 261 -5.64 -6.96 3.40
CA HIS A 261 -4.47 -6.30 3.93
C HIS A 261 -4.76 -5.48 5.19
N HIS A 262 -5.82 -4.67 5.19
CA HIS A 262 -6.22 -3.91 6.38
C HIS A 262 -6.76 -4.79 7.51
N THR A 263 -7.34 -5.94 7.17
CA THR A 263 -7.81 -6.90 8.18
C THR A 263 -6.62 -7.64 8.82
N PHE A 264 -5.57 -7.92 8.06
CA PHE A 264 -4.39 -8.67 8.49
C PHE A 264 -3.08 -8.01 8.04
N PRO A 265 -2.73 -6.84 8.60
CA PRO A 265 -1.60 -6.04 8.11
C PRO A 265 -0.24 -6.72 8.29
N TRP A 266 -0.14 -7.74 9.15
CA TRP A 266 1.09 -8.49 9.38
C TRP A 266 1.33 -9.64 8.37
N ASP A 267 0.39 -9.97 7.48
CA ASP A 267 0.61 -11.01 6.45
C ASP A 267 1.54 -10.49 5.34
N TYR A 268 2.66 -11.18 5.09
CA TYR A 268 3.65 -10.74 4.12
C TYR A 268 3.16 -10.78 2.68
N ARG A 269 2.10 -11.54 2.39
CA ARG A 269 1.58 -11.73 1.03
C ARG A 269 0.61 -10.62 0.63
N THR A 270 0.08 -9.90 1.61
CA THR A 270 -0.99 -8.89 1.49
C THR A 270 -2.23 -9.38 0.75
N GLY A 271 -2.46 -10.69 0.69
CA GLY A 271 -3.63 -11.32 0.09
C GLY A 271 -3.69 -12.81 0.45
N GLU A 272 -4.89 -13.37 0.62
CA GLU A 272 -5.05 -14.72 1.17
C GLU A 272 -4.71 -15.85 0.18
N LEU A 273 -5.04 -15.69 -1.11
CA LEU A 273 -5.16 -16.83 -2.02
C LEU A 273 -3.84 -17.12 -2.77
N GLY A 274 -3.20 -18.22 -2.37
CA GLY A 274 -1.93 -18.78 -2.87
C GLY A 274 -1.88 -19.26 -4.33
N LYS A 275 -2.57 -18.59 -5.25
CA LYS A 275 -2.28 -18.70 -6.69
C LYS A 275 -1.54 -17.43 -7.09
N TYR A 276 -0.23 -17.42 -6.81
CA TYR A 276 0.78 -16.36 -7.03
C TYR A 276 0.83 -15.72 -8.44
N ARG A 277 -0.09 -16.07 -9.36
CA ARG A 277 -0.05 -15.70 -10.77
C ARG A 277 0.02 -14.19 -11.01
N PHE A 278 -0.38 -13.36 -10.04
CA PHE A 278 -0.43 -11.89 -10.20
C PHE A 278 0.13 -11.07 -9.02
N ASN A 279 0.68 -11.70 -7.97
CA ASN A 279 1.33 -10.97 -6.87
C ASN A 279 2.85 -11.00 -7.05
N LEU A 280 3.33 -10.01 -7.81
CA LEU A 280 4.75 -9.87 -8.14
C LEU A 280 5.62 -9.70 -6.89
N THR A 281 5.14 -8.92 -5.92
CA THR A 281 5.88 -8.63 -4.68
C THR A 281 6.06 -9.88 -3.83
N THR A 282 5.01 -10.67 -3.64
CA THR A 282 5.11 -11.96 -2.93
C THR A 282 6.08 -12.90 -3.63
N SER A 283 6.00 -13.03 -4.96
CA SER A 283 6.93 -13.86 -5.74
C SER A 283 8.39 -13.40 -5.59
N PHE A 284 8.63 -12.08 -5.56
CA PHE A 284 9.95 -11.52 -5.28
C PHE A 284 10.43 -11.87 -3.88
N LEU A 285 9.58 -11.73 -2.86
CA LEU A 285 9.92 -12.07 -1.47
C LEU A 285 10.20 -13.56 -1.29
N ASP A 286 9.43 -14.44 -1.93
CA ASP A 286 9.67 -15.89 -1.91
C ASP A 286 11.02 -16.25 -2.54
N LEU A 287 11.39 -15.60 -3.67
CA LEU A 287 12.73 -15.75 -4.27
C LEU A 287 13.83 -15.28 -3.31
N MET A 288 13.65 -14.11 -2.70
CA MET A 288 14.60 -13.59 -1.71
C MET A 288 14.69 -14.51 -0.48
N ALA A 289 13.60 -15.17 -0.11
CA ALA A 289 13.56 -16.12 0.99
C ALA A 289 14.26 -17.44 0.65
N ALA A 290 14.14 -17.90 -0.60
CA ALA A 290 14.83 -19.09 -1.11
C ALA A 290 16.36 -18.93 -1.08
N ILE A 291 16.88 -17.71 -1.29
CA ILE A 291 18.32 -17.40 -1.17
C ILE A 291 18.74 -16.95 0.24
N GLY A 292 17.83 -17.01 1.22
CA GLY A 292 18.09 -16.66 2.62
C GLY A 292 18.23 -15.15 2.90
N TRP A 293 17.83 -14.29 1.97
CA TRP A 293 17.89 -12.83 2.13
C TRP A 293 16.65 -12.24 2.80
N ALA A 294 15.49 -12.90 2.64
CA ALA A 294 14.28 -12.68 3.42
C ALA A 294 14.01 -13.87 4.35
N TYR A 295 13.52 -13.62 5.55
CA TYR A 295 13.26 -14.66 6.55
C TYR A 295 12.17 -14.20 7.52
N ASP A 296 11.67 -15.10 8.37
CA ASP A 296 10.61 -14.79 9.35
C ASP A 296 9.34 -14.22 8.68
N LEU A 297 8.96 -14.79 7.53
CA LEU A 297 7.83 -14.36 6.72
C LEU A 297 6.52 -14.80 7.40
N LYS A 298 5.69 -13.84 7.78
CA LYS A 298 4.48 -14.08 8.58
C LYS A 298 3.26 -14.23 7.70
N THR A 299 2.49 -15.29 7.92
CA THR A 299 1.21 -15.50 7.26
C THR A 299 0.12 -15.73 8.28
N VAL A 300 -1.09 -15.30 7.96
CA VAL A 300 -2.28 -15.57 8.76
C VAL A 300 -2.73 -17.00 8.51
N SER A 301 -3.01 -17.74 9.58
CA SER A 301 -3.54 -19.10 9.46
C SER A 301 -4.89 -19.12 8.73
N LYS A 302 -5.14 -20.19 7.96
CA LYS A 302 -6.43 -20.37 7.25
C LYS A 302 -7.63 -20.28 8.19
N GLU A 303 -7.48 -20.80 9.41
CA GLU A 303 -8.53 -20.76 10.43
C GLU A 303 -8.91 -19.34 10.84
N MET A 304 -7.92 -18.48 11.12
CA MET A 304 -8.19 -17.08 11.46
C MET A 304 -8.88 -16.34 10.32
N VAL A 305 -8.45 -16.55 9.08
CA VAL A 305 -9.07 -15.89 7.93
C VAL A 305 -10.54 -16.30 7.79
N LEU A 306 -10.84 -17.60 7.87
CA LEU A 306 -12.21 -18.11 7.78
C LEU A 306 -13.09 -17.59 8.93
N ARG A 307 -12.56 -17.57 10.17
CA ARG A 307 -13.29 -17.01 11.32
C ARG A 307 -13.61 -15.53 11.13
N ARG A 308 -12.66 -14.72 10.66
CA ARG A 308 -12.87 -13.30 10.41
C ARG A 308 -13.87 -13.05 9.29
N ALA A 309 -13.72 -13.73 8.15
CA ALA A 309 -14.64 -13.64 7.03
C ALA A 309 -16.09 -14.02 7.42
N LYS A 310 -16.27 -15.08 8.23
CA LYS A 310 -17.59 -15.47 8.75
C LYS A 310 -18.18 -14.42 9.70
N ARG A 311 -17.35 -13.77 10.52
CA ARG A 311 -17.77 -12.79 11.52
C ARG A 311 -18.11 -11.43 10.92
N THR A 312 -17.28 -10.91 10.02
CA THR A 312 -17.37 -9.52 9.54
C THR A 312 -17.39 -9.36 8.02
N GLY A 313 -17.27 -10.45 7.25
CA GLY A 313 -17.32 -10.37 5.78
C GLY A 313 -18.67 -9.89 5.25
N ASP A 314 -18.66 -9.35 4.04
CA ASP A 314 -19.85 -8.90 3.30
C ASP A 314 -20.61 -10.03 2.58
N GLY A 315 -20.11 -11.27 2.65
CA GLY A 315 -20.70 -12.44 1.99
C GLY A 315 -20.29 -12.62 0.52
N SER A 316 -19.41 -11.78 -0.02
CA SER A 316 -18.85 -11.94 -1.38
C SER A 316 -17.89 -13.13 -1.51
N ARG A 317 -17.52 -13.75 -0.39
CA ARG A 317 -16.63 -14.90 -0.30
C ARG A 317 -17.43 -16.20 -0.20
N GLU A 318 -17.12 -17.16 -1.05
CA GLU A 318 -17.53 -18.55 -0.85
C GLU A 318 -16.76 -19.14 0.34
N LEU A 319 -17.46 -19.41 1.45
CA LEU A 319 -16.91 -20.08 2.62
C LEU A 319 -17.14 -21.59 2.45
N ASP A 320 -16.06 -22.40 2.48
CA ASP A 320 -16.17 -23.86 2.53
C ASP A 320 -17.03 -24.28 3.75
N GLU A 321 -17.98 -25.22 3.57
CA GLU A 321 -18.96 -25.67 4.58
C GLU A 321 -18.34 -26.24 5.88
N ILE A 322 -17.02 -26.50 5.90
CA ILE A 322 -16.31 -27.24 6.95
C ILE A 322 -16.24 -26.49 8.31
N MET A 323 -16.60 -25.20 8.39
CA MET A 323 -16.58 -24.43 9.65
C MET A 323 -17.97 -24.04 10.20
N ALA A 324 -19.01 -24.79 9.85
CA ALA A 324 -20.37 -24.57 10.36
C ALA A 324 -20.49 -24.64 11.91
N ASN A 325 -19.54 -25.25 12.63
CA ASN A 325 -19.70 -25.62 14.04
C ASN A 325 -18.88 -24.84 15.09
N SER A 326 -18.11 -23.81 14.74
CA SER A 326 -17.42 -22.99 15.75
C SER A 326 -18.30 -21.82 16.21
N GLY A 327 -18.65 -21.82 17.50
CA GLY A 327 -19.64 -20.95 18.14
C GLY A 327 -19.39 -19.45 18.06
N HIS A 328 -20.46 -18.70 18.36
CA HIS A 328 -20.47 -17.24 18.40
C HIS A 328 -19.71 -16.70 19.61
N GLY A 329 -18.50 -16.20 19.38
CA GLY A 329 -17.81 -15.32 20.32
C GLY A 329 -18.32 -13.88 20.16
N HIS A 330 -18.94 -13.34 21.21
CA HIS A 330 -19.14 -11.90 21.38
C HIS A 330 -17.82 -11.29 21.85
N HIS A 331 -17.16 -10.49 21.00
CA HIS A 331 -16.11 -9.56 21.46
C HIS A 331 -16.12 -8.29 20.60
N ASP A 332 -15.88 -7.18 21.29
CA ASP A 332 -15.93 -5.79 20.88
C ASP A 332 -15.02 -5.46 19.68
N HIS A 333 -15.28 -4.29 19.09
CA HIS A 333 -14.48 -3.68 18.02
C HIS A 333 -12.97 -3.98 18.17
N ASP A 334 -12.43 -4.85 17.30
CA ASP A 334 -10.98 -5.01 17.22
C ASP A 334 -10.38 -3.66 16.86
N GLU A 335 -9.56 -3.12 17.75
CA GLU A 335 -8.80 -1.91 17.47
C GLU A 335 -7.94 -2.13 16.23
N GLN A 336 -7.90 -1.12 15.37
CA GLN A 336 -7.05 -1.16 14.18
C GLN A 336 -5.59 -1.29 14.61
N VAL A 337 -4.83 -2.10 13.90
CA VAL A 337 -3.39 -2.27 14.15
C VAL A 337 -2.60 -1.89 12.91
N TRP A 338 -1.40 -1.35 13.11
CA TRP A 338 -0.54 -0.99 12.00
C TRP A 338 0.27 -2.17 11.45
N GLY A 339 0.48 -3.26 12.19
CA GLY A 339 1.32 -4.39 11.73
C GLY A 339 1.87 -5.26 12.86
N TRP A 340 2.94 -6.01 12.57
CA TRP A 340 3.51 -6.97 13.52
C TRP A 340 4.27 -6.29 14.68
N GLY A 341 3.79 -6.55 15.90
CA GLY A 341 4.35 -5.98 17.13
C GLY A 341 3.74 -4.62 17.50
N ASP A 342 2.60 -4.25 16.92
CA ASP A 342 1.72 -3.20 17.47
C ASP A 342 1.32 -3.56 18.91
N THR A 343 1.29 -2.56 19.79
CA THR A 343 0.91 -2.73 21.21
C THR A 343 -0.52 -3.24 21.36
N ASP A 344 -1.39 -2.87 20.43
CA ASP A 344 -2.82 -3.17 20.49
C ASP A 344 -3.14 -4.48 19.73
N MET A 345 -2.11 -5.17 19.23
CA MET A 345 -2.25 -6.49 18.62
C MET A 345 -2.61 -7.54 19.68
N THR A 346 -3.84 -8.07 19.60
CA THR A 346 -4.41 -9.05 20.53
C THR A 346 -3.60 -10.35 20.60
N GLN A 347 -3.73 -11.08 21.71
CA GLN A 347 -3.09 -12.39 21.87
C GLN A 347 -3.59 -13.40 20.82
N ASP A 348 -4.86 -13.32 20.44
CA ASP A 348 -5.43 -14.13 19.36
C ASP A 348 -4.71 -13.83 18.03
N HIS A 349 -4.55 -12.56 17.65
CA HIS A 349 -3.79 -12.18 16.45
C HIS A 349 -2.38 -12.75 16.43
N ARG A 350 -1.71 -12.83 17.59
CA ARG A 350 -0.36 -13.40 17.71
C ARG A 350 -0.32 -14.92 17.66
N SER A 351 -1.39 -15.59 18.10
CA SER A 351 -1.45 -17.04 18.25
C SER A 351 -1.76 -17.77 16.93
N TYR A 352 -2.35 -17.09 15.95
CA TYR A 352 -2.73 -17.64 14.65
C TYR A 352 -1.84 -17.14 13.50
N VAL A 353 -0.54 -16.99 13.77
CA VAL A 353 0.47 -16.66 12.75
C VAL A 353 1.37 -17.85 12.47
N ASP A 354 1.43 -18.22 11.20
CA ASP A 354 2.42 -19.15 10.68
C ASP A 354 3.65 -18.35 10.22
N ILE A 355 4.84 -18.77 10.68
CA ILE A 355 6.10 -18.10 10.34
C ILE A 355 6.94 -19.05 9.48
N HIS A 356 7.18 -18.63 8.24
CA HIS A 356 7.99 -19.35 7.26
C HIS A 356 9.43 -18.87 7.26
N ASN A 357 10.34 -19.75 6.83
CA ASN A 357 11.78 -19.49 6.71
C ASN A 357 12.37 -18.85 7.97
N ARG A 358 12.14 -19.47 9.14
CA ARG A 358 12.75 -19.02 10.38
C ARG A 358 14.27 -19.13 10.25
N LYS A 359 14.98 -18.03 10.52
CA LYS A 359 16.42 -18.07 10.70
C LYS A 359 16.67 -18.48 12.15
N TYR A 360 17.24 -19.66 12.35
CA TYR A 360 17.77 -20.05 13.66
C TYR A 360 19.05 -19.23 13.88
N ASP A 361 19.08 -18.50 14.99
CA ASP A 361 20.24 -17.70 15.41
C ASP A 361 21.44 -18.58 15.76
#